data_AF-A0A0N9N0P3-F1
#
_entry.id   AF-A0A0N9N0P3-F1
#
_cell.length_a   1.000
_cell.length_b   1.000
_cell.length_c   1.000
_cell.angle_alpha   90.00
_cell.angle_beta   90.00
_cell.angle_gamma   90.00
#
_symmetry.space_group_name_H-M   'P 1'
#
loop_
_entity.id
_entity.type
_entity.pdbx_description
1 polymer ?
#
loop_
_entity_poly.entity_id
_entity_poly.type
_entity_poly.pdbx_seq_one_letter_code
_entity_poly.pdbx_strand_id
1 'polypeptide(L)'
;MDEMTSCADGFVALITACRELGLTGVDDTTVRGPHRRVDEFRHADFAADARRLTALVRRLAGVSVVGAVSSEPGESVADWTGRSGRSAGGALRVVGAELADLFTRLDDGAAATARADAVLGGVLRRHRAVLATVSKPMLGGFDLEALPAALNSGALHPNSLRGEVQARLDYAEAAGQLAGEAIVGAVEQVATAWAAYAGSDGDLALADLR
;
A
#
# COMPACT_ATOMS: atom_id res chain seq x y z
N MET A 1 10.88 -6.93 22.15
CA MET A 1 11.00 -5.95 21.07
C MET A 1 11.72 -6.69 19.96
N ASP A 2 10.99 -7.13 18.94
CA ASP A 2 11.64 -7.60 17.71
C ASP A 2 12.32 -6.38 17.09
N GLU A 3 13.64 -6.43 16.93
CA GLU A 3 14.34 -5.48 16.08
C GLU A 3 13.69 -5.56 14.69
N MET A 4 13.05 -4.48 14.26
CA MET A 4 12.62 -4.34 12.88
C MET A 4 13.86 -4.40 11.99
N THR A 5 14.13 -5.58 11.44
CA THR A 5 15.18 -5.81 10.46
C THR A 5 14.80 -5.03 9.20
N SER A 6 15.69 -4.14 8.77
CA SER A 6 15.48 -3.33 7.59
C SER A 6 15.55 -4.22 6.35
N CYS A 7 14.74 -3.91 5.34
CA CYS A 7 14.80 -4.63 4.07
C CYS A 7 16.17 -4.52 3.38
N ALA A 8 16.96 -3.50 3.73
CA ALA A 8 18.27 -3.24 3.16
C ALA A 8 19.43 -3.90 3.94
N ASP A 9 19.18 -4.62 5.04
CA ASP A 9 20.26 -5.15 5.90
C ASP A 9 21.26 -6.03 5.15
N GLY A 10 20.78 -6.91 4.26
CA GLY A 10 21.66 -7.73 3.43
C GLY A 10 22.54 -6.91 2.48
N PHE A 11 22.02 -5.79 1.98
CA PHE A 11 22.78 -4.90 1.11
C PHE A 11 23.80 -4.06 1.91
N VAL A 12 23.41 -3.61 3.11
CA VAL A 12 24.32 -2.91 4.04
C VAL A 12 25.49 -3.79 4.43
N ALA A 13 25.26 -5.07 4.69
CA ALA A 13 26.34 -6.03 4.97
C ALA A 13 27.35 -6.13 3.80
N LEU A 14 26.85 -6.22 2.56
CA LEU A 14 27.70 -6.23 1.37
C LEU A 14 28.51 -4.92 1.24
N ILE A 15 27.86 -3.76 1.36
CA ILE A 15 28.53 -2.46 1.21
C ILE A 15 29.57 -2.24 2.32
N THR A 16 29.32 -2.75 3.52
CA THR A 16 30.30 -2.73 4.61
C THR A 16 31.56 -3.50 4.23
N ALA A 17 31.43 -4.72 3.70
CA ALA A 17 32.58 -5.49 3.22
C ALA A 17 33.31 -4.76 2.07
N CYS A 18 32.58 -4.16 1.13
CA CYS A 18 33.17 -3.35 0.05
C CYS A 18 33.96 -2.14 0.57
N ARG A 19 33.47 -1.50 1.62
CA ARG A 19 34.12 -0.35 2.28
C ARG A 19 35.40 -0.78 2.99
N GLU A 20 35.39 -1.91 3.68
CA GLU A 20 36.60 -2.50 4.31
C GLU A 20 37.68 -2.83 3.28
N LEU A 21 37.28 -3.20 2.06
CA LEU A 21 38.17 -3.43 0.92
C LEU A 21 38.58 -2.13 0.18
N GLY A 22 38.13 -0.94 0.62
CA GLY A 22 38.44 0.33 -0.02
C GLY A 22 37.82 0.53 -1.41
N LEU A 23 36.72 -0.18 -1.69
CA LEU A 23 35.98 -0.11 -2.96
C LEU A 23 34.92 0.99 -2.97
N THR A 24 34.49 1.46 -1.80
CA THR A 24 33.52 2.55 -1.64
C THR A 24 33.70 3.27 -0.31
N GLY A 25 33.24 4.51 -0.22
CA GLY A 25 33.17 5.32 1.01
C GLY A 25 31.74 5.51 1.53
N VAL A 26 30.75 4.89 0.90
CA VAL A 26 29.33 5.05 1.26
C VAL A 26 29.04 4.39 2.62
N ASP A 27 28.32 5.10 3.48
CA ASP A 27 27.94 4.62 4.81
C ASP A 27 26.56 3.94 4.84
N ASP A 28 26.29 3.21 5.92
CA ASP A 28 25.07 2.45 6.14
C ASP A 28 23.81 3.32 6.07
N THR A 29 23.90 4.56 6.58
CA THR A 29 22.77 5.50 6.58
C THR A 29 22.39 5.88 5.15
N THR A 30 23.39 6.16 4.31
CA THR A 30 23.20 6.46 2.89
C THR A 30 22.60 5.27 2.15
N VAL A 31 23.06 4.04 2.44
CA VAL A 31 22.48 2.82 1.86
C VAL A 31 21.01 2.63 2.27
N ARG A 32 20.67 2.91 3.53
CA ARG A 32 19.31 2.71 4.07
C ARG A 32 18.33 3.81 3.67
N GLY A 33 18.81 5.04 3.45
CA GLY A 33 17.99 6.22 3.18
C GLY A 33 16.91 6.00 2.12
N PRO A 34 17.24 5.50 0.91
CA PRO A 34 16.28 5.22 -0.15
C PRO A 34 15.18 4.20 0.23
N HIS A 35 15.44 3.32 1.20
CA HIS A 35 14.57 2.22 1.58
C HIS A 35 13.69 2.53 2.80
N ARG A 36 13.92 3.65 3.47
CA ARG A 36 13.22 4.02 4.72
C ARG A 36 11.69 3.93 4.61
N ARG A 37 11.11 4.43 3.52
CA ARG A 37 9.65 4.35 3.30
C ARG A 37 9.14 2.93 3.18
N VAL A 38 9.94 2.02 2.63
CA VAL A 38 9.59 0.60 2.52
C VAL A 38 9.63 -0.07 3.89
N ASP A 39 10.62 0.28 4.72
CA ASP A 39 10.74 -0.23 6.10
C ASP A 39 9.62 0.27 7.02
N GLU A 40 9.24 1.55 6.87
CA GLU A 40 8.17 2.17 7.64
C GLU A 40 6.77 1.69 7.22
N PHE A 41 6.62 1.26 5.96
CA PHE A 41 5.32 0.89 5.41
C PHE A 41 4.86 -0.51 5.83
N ARG A 42 3.80 -0.54 6.65
CA ARG A 42 3.19 -1.77 7.16
C ARG A 42 2.24 -2.41 6.15
N HIS A 43 2.79 -2.97 5.08
CA HIS A 43 2.00 -3.62 4.03
C HIS A 43 1.07 -4.72 4.55
N ALA A 44 1.46 -5.46 5.59
CA ALA A 44 0.61 -6.51 6.17
C ALA A 44 -0.68 -5.95 6.77
N ASP A 45 -0.60 -4.82 7.48
CA ASP A 45 -1.74 -4.12 8.08
C ASP A 45 -2.62 -3.55 6.98
N PHE A 46 -2.01 -2.87 6.00
CA PHE A 46 -2.72 -2.34 4.83
C PHE A 46 -3.50 -3.43 4.07
N ALA A 47 -2.86 -4.58 3.81
CA ALA A 47 -3.49 -5.71 3.14
C ALA A 47 -4.63 -6.33 3.97
N ALA A 48 -4.50 -6.35 5.30
CA ALA A 48 -5.56 -6.81 6.19
C ALA A 48 -6.77 -5.88 6.14
N ASP A 49 -6.55 -4.57 6.14
CA ASP A 49 -7.60 -3.57 6.00
C ASP A 49 -8.29 -3.65 4.64
N ALA A 50 -7.54 -3.82 3.55
CA ALA A 50 -8.09 -4.02 2.21
C ALA A 50 -9.05 -5.23 2.17
N ARG A 51 -8.62 -6.38 2.71
CA ARG A 51 -9.46 -7.59 2.80
C ARG A 51 -10.70 -7.37 3.67
N ARG A 52 -10.56 -6.68 4.81
CA ARG A 52 -11.67 -6.38 5.72
C ARG A 52 -12.72 -5.51 5.03
N LEU A 53 -12.30 -4.46 4.32
CA LEU A 53 -13.20 -3.55 3.60
C LEU A 53 -13.92 -4.26 2.45
N THR A 54 -13.20 -5.05 1.65
CA THR A 54 -13.83 -5.86 0.59
C THR A 54 -14.87 -6.84 1.18
N ALA A 55 -14.58 -7.46 2.32
CA ALA A 55 -15.53 -8.36 2.99
C ALA A 55 -16.76 -7.61 3.54
N LEU A 56 -16.57 -6.40 4.08
CA LEU A 56 -17.67 -5.55 4.56
C LEU A 56 -18.62 -5.20 3.42
N VAL A 57 -18.09 -4.71 2.29
CA VAL A 57 -18.90 -4.33 1.12
C VAL A 57 -19.69 -5.51 0.58
N ARG A 58 -19.09 -6.70 0.47
CA ARG A 58 -19.82 -7.92 0.06
C ARG A 58 -20.96 -8.28 1.00
N ARG A 59 -20.82 -8.05 2.31
CA ARG A 59 -21.90 -8.27 3.29
C ARG A 59 -23.01 -7.24 3.11
N LEU A 60 -22.65 -5.98 2.88
CA LEU A 60 -23.61 -4.89 2.66
C LEU A 60 -24.38 -5.03 1.35
N ALA A 61 -23.76 -5.54 0.28
CA ALA A 61 -24.44 -5.87 -0.97
C ALA A 61 -25.55 -6.93 -0.80
N GLY A 62 -25.47 -7.76 0.24
CA GLY A 62 -26.52 -8.71 0.62
C GLY A 62 -27.68 -8.09 1.41
N VAL A 63 -27.55 -6.85 1.87
CA VAL A 63 -28.57 -6.12 2.61
C VAL A 63 -29.39 -5.30 1.61
N SER A 64 -30.56 -5.81 1.20
CA SER A 64 -31.47 -5.07 0.33
C SER A 64 -32.15 -3.94 1.13
N VAL A 65 -31.62 -2.72 1.02
CA VAL A 65 -32.07 -1.58 1.84
C VAL A 65 -33.40 -0.96 1.40
N VAL A 66 -33.87 -1.25 0.17
CA VAL A 66 -35.10 -0.61 -0.35
C VAL A 66 -36.15 -1.62 -0.81
N GLY A 67 -35.80 -2.90 -0.95
CA GLY A 67 -36.73 -3.98 -1.29
C GLY A 67 -37.26 -4.76 -0.09
N ALA A 68 -36.63 -4.62 1.08
CA ALA A 68 -37.03 -5.30 2.32
C ALA A 68 -37.89 -4.41 3.24
N VAL A 69 -38.76 -3.58 2.65
CA VAL A 69 -39.99 -3.21 3.34
C VAL A 69 -40.87 -4.47 3.35
N SER A 70 -40.59 -5.31 4.35
CA SER A 70 -41.45 -6.36 4.87
C SER A 70 -41.65 -7.61 3.98
N SER A 71 -40.73 -8.57 4.07
CA SER A 71 -41.09 -10.00 3.98
C SER A 71 -41.59 -10.55 5.33
N GLU A 72 -41.55 -9.75 6.40
CA GLU A 72 -42.32 -10.02 7.61
C GLU A 72 -43.78 -9.57 7.42
N PRO A 73 -44.78 -10.33 7.92
CA PRO A 73 -46.18 -9.96 7.82
C PRO A 73 -46.48 -8.84 8.82
N GLY A 74 -46.13 -7.61 8.45
CA GLY A 74 -46.37 -6.39 9.23
C GLY A 74 -46.35 -5.18 8.30
N GLU A 75 -47.48 -4.48 8.25
CA GLU A 75 -47.84 -3.29 7.46
C GLU A 75 -46.72 -2.67 6.61
N SER A 76 -46.86 -2.79 5.29
CA SER A 76 -46.00 -2.08 4.36
C SER A 76 -46.38 -0.60 4.35
N VAL A 77 -45.42 0.31 4.20
CA VAL A 77 -45.74 1.75 3.97
C VAL A 77 -46.56 1.94 2.68
N ALA A 78 -46.57 0.94 1.79
CA ALA A 78 -47.48 0.89 0.64
C ALA A 78 -48.97 0.87 1.04
N ASP A 79 -49.30 0.38 2.23
CA ASP A 79 -50.67 0.29 2.75
C ASP A 79 -51.13 1.62 3.39
N TRP A 80 -50.21 2.58 3.59
CA TRP A 80 -50.50 3.86 4.22
C TRP A 80 -51.07 4.86 3.19
N THR A 81 -52.27 5.35 3.44
CA THR A 81 -52.95 6.31 2.55
C THR A 81 -52.91 7.75 3.08
N GLY A 82 -53.32 8.71 2.24
CA GLY A 82 -53.42 10.11 2.65
C GLY A 82 -52.09 10.87 2.70
N ARG A 83 -52.05 11.95 3.48
CA ARG A 83 -50.88 12.85 3.57
C ARG A 83 -49.70 12.19 4.29
N SER A 84 -49.98 11.41 5.34
CA SER A 84 -48.99 10.65 6.12
C SER A 84 -48.29 9.58 5.28
N GLY A 85 -49.02 8.80 4.48
CA GLY A 85 -48.43 7.82 3.57
C GLY A 85 -47.52 8.46 2.51
N ARG A 86 -47.91 9.61 1.94
CA ARG A 86 -47.05 10.36 1.01
C ARG A 86 -45.76 10.88 1.67
N SER A 87 -45.85 11.39 2.91
CA SER A 87 -44.69 11.85 3.66
C SER A 87 -43.75 10.68 4.04
N ALA A 88 -44.31 9.56 4.51
CA ALA A 88 -43.53 8.36 4.85
C ALA A 88 -42.84 7.75 3.62
N GLY A 89 -43.55 7.60 2.50
CA GLY A 89 -42.95 7.15 1.24
C GLY A 89 -41.93 8.13 0.66
N GLY A 90 -42.10 9.44 0.90
CA GLY A 90 -41.10 10.46 0.58
C GLY A 90 -39.82 10.28 1.40
N ALA A 91 -39.94 10.14 2.72
CA ALA A 91 -38.82 9.92 3.62
C ALA A 91 -38.05 8.63 3.31
N LEU A 92 -38.77 7.51 3.07
CA LEU A 92 -38.14 6.25 2.69
C LEU A 92 -37.37 6.34 1.37
N ARG A 93 -37.86 7.12 0.40
CA ARG A 93 -37.16 7.33 -0.87
C ARG A 93 -35.86 8.12 -0.68
N VAL A 94 -35.89 9.15 0.16
CA VAL A 94 -34.70 9.96 0.48
C VAL A 94 -33.66 9.10 1.22
N VAL A 95 -34.07 8.44 2.29
CA VAL A 95 -33.19 7.53 3.06
C VAL A 95 -32.64 6.39 2.18
N GLY A 96 -33.49 5.82 1.32
CA GLY A 96 -33.05 4.79 0.38
C GLY A 96 -32.02 5.30 -0.64
N ALA A 97 -32.17 6.53 -1.12
CA ALA A 97 -31.20 7.15 -2.02
C ALA A 97 -29.88 7.47 -1.30
N GLU A 98 -29.93 8.01 -0.09
CA GLU A 98 -28.74 8.27 0.74
C GLU A 98 -27.98 6.98 1.08
N LEU A 99 -28.69 5.90 1.40
CA LEU A 99 -28.07 4.61 1.68
C LEU A 99 -27.48 3.96 0.42
N ALA A 100 -28.14 4.09 -0.73
CA ALA A 100 -27.59 3.62 -2.01
C ALA A 100 -26.30 4.39 -2.38
N ASP A 101 -26.28 5.69 -2.15
CA ASP A 101 -25.11 6.54 -2.34
C ASP A 101 -23.98 6.15 -1.36
N LEU A 102 -24.29 5.96 -0.07
CA LEU A 102 -23.33 5.47 0.92
C LEU A 102 -22.71 4.12 0.52
N PHE A 103 -23.51 3.17 0.03
CA PHE A 103 -23.00 1.88 -0.41
C PHE A 103 -22.11 1.99 -1.65
N THR A 104 -22.45 2.88 -2.58
CA THR A 104 -21.61 3.17 -3.75
C THR A 104 -20.25 3.71 -3.29
N ARG A 105 -20.24 4.68 -2.35
CA ARG A 105 -19.00 5.24 -1.79
C ARG A 105 -18.15 4.18 -1.09
N LEU A 106 -18.77 3.29 -0.32
CA LEU A 106 -18.08 2.19 0.36
C LEU A 106 -17.48 1.18 -0.63
N ASP A 107 -18.21 0.85 -1.70
CA ASP A 107 -17.72 -0.06 -2.75
C ASP A 107 -16.52 0.54 -3.49
N ASP A 108 -16.61 1.81 -3.91
CA ASP A 108 -15.53 2.53 -4.58
C ASP A 108 -14.27 2.62 -3.70
N GLY A 109 -14.42 3.02 -2.43
CA GLY A 109 -13.32 3.12 -1.47
C GLY A 109 -12.66 1.76 -1.19
N ALA A 110 -13.46 0.69 -1.04
CA ALA A 110 -12.95 -0.66 -0.86
C ALA A 110 -12.23 -1.18 -2.11
N ALA A 111 -12.78 -0.91 -3.31
CA ALA A 111 -12.18 -1.30 -4.58
C ALA A 111 -10.84 -0.59 -4.82
N ALA A 112 -10.75 0.71 -4.54
CA ALA A 112 -9.51 1.48 -4.61
C ALA A 112 -8.44 0.91 -3.65
N THR A 113 -8.83 0.62 -2.40
CA THR A 113 -7.94 0.05 -1.38
C THR A 113 -7.44 -1.34 -1.78
N ALA A 114 -8.31 -2.21 -2.31
CA ALA A 114 -7.92 -3.54 -2.80
C ALA A 114 -7.00 -3.47 -4.03
N ARG A 115 -7.23 -2.52 -4.94
CA ARG A 115 -6.35 -2.30 -6.10
C ARG A 115 -4.97 -1.81 -5.66
N ALA A 116 -4.91 -0.88 -4.72
CA ALA A 116 -3.66 -0.41 -4.13
C ALA A 116 -2.88 -1.56 -3.47
N ASP A 117 -3.54 -2.45 -2.74
CA ASP A 117 -2.90 -3.64 -2.11
C ASP A 117 -2.24 -4.54 -3.17
N ALA A 118 -2.97 -4.86 -4.24
CA ALA A 118 -2.44 -5.68 -5.33
C ALA A 118 -1.21 -5.05 -6.01
N VAL A 119 -1.25 -3.74 -6.26
CA VAL A 119 -0.15 -2.99 -6.88
C VAL A 119 1.06 -2.95 -5.94
N LEU A 120 0.86 -2.57 -4.69
CA LEU A 120 1.93 -2.47 -3.68
C LEU A 120 2.57 -3.83 -3.41
N GLY A 121 1.76 -4.90 -3.32
CA GLY A 121 2.29 -6.25 -3.22
C GLY A 121 3.19 -6.61 -4.41
N GLY A 122 2.86 -6.16 -5.62
CA GLY A 122 3.70 -6.32 -6.81
C GLY A 122 5.00 -5.53 -6.74
N VAL A 123 4.93 -4.25 -6.34
CA VAL A 123 6.09 -3.36 -6.19
C VAL A 123 7.07 -3.90 -5.14
N LEU A 124 6.57 -4.22 -3.95
CA LEU A 124 7.39 -4.71 -2.83
C LEU A 124 8.07 -6.05 -3.14
N ARG A 125 7.42 -6.94 -3.89
CA ARG A 125 8.05 -8.17 -4.37
C ARG A 125 9.21 -7.89 -5.33
N ARG A 126 9.04 -6.97 -6.28
CA ARG A 126 10.10 -6.59 -7.23
C ARG A 126 11.26 -5.89 -6.53
N HIS A 127 10.96 -4.98 -5.61
CA HIS A 127 11.96 -4.32 -4.77
C HIS A 127 12.80 -5.33 -3.98
N ARG A 128 12.17 -6.29 -3.30
CA ARG A 128 12.89 -7.38 -2.62
C ARG A 128 13.75 -8.21 -3.57
N ALA A 129 13.27 -8.51 -4.79
CA ALA A 129 14.05 -9.25 -5.78
C ALA A 129 15.27 -8.47 -6.27
N VAL A 130 15.15 -7.15 -6.44
CA VAL A 130 16.29 -6.28 -6.76
C VAL A 130 17.28 -6.29 -5.61
N LEU A 131 16.83 -6.07 -4.36
CA LEU A 131 17.71 -6.12 -3.19
C LEU A 131 18.42 -7.47 -3.05
N ALA A 132 17.70 -8.58 -3.20
CA ALA A 132 18.31 -9.91 -3.19
C ALA A 132 19.37 -10.08 -4.30
N THR A 133 19.20 -9.40 -5.44
CA THR A 133 20.15 -9.45 -6.55
C THR A 133 21.40 -8.62 -6.28
N VAL A 134 21.24 -7.37 -5.84
CA VAL A 134 22.38 -6.47 -5.58
C VAL A 134 23.14 -6.86 -4.32
N SER A 135 22.50 -7.54 -3.36
CA SER A 135 23.09 -8.02 -2.10
C SER A 135 23.85 -9.34 -2.22
N LYS A 136 23.94 -9.94 -3.42
CA LYS A 136 24.67 -11.20 -3.60
C LYS A 136 26.12 -11.02 -3.12
N PRO A 137 26.65 -11.95 -2.30
CA PRO A 137 27.98 -11.84 -1.68
C PRO A 137 29.10 -12.23 -2.66
N MET A 138 29.01 -11.73 -3.88
CA MET A 138 29.98 -11.92 -4.95
C MET A 138 30.24 -10.59 -5.65
N LEU A 139 31.45 -10.33 -6.10
CA LEU A 139 31.80 -9.20 -6.97
C LEU A 139 32.77 -9.66 -8.06
N GLY A 140 32.60 -9.19 -9.29
CA GLY A 140 33.46 -9.56 -10.41
C GLY A 140 33.48 -11.06 -10.72
N GLY A 141 32.47 -11.81 -10.28
CA GLY A 141 32.41 -13.28 -10.39
C GLY A 141 33.11 -14.06 -9.28
N PHE A 142 33.64 -13.39 -8.26
CA PHE A 142 34.31 -14.01 -7.10
C PHE A 142 33.49 -13.79 -5.83
N ASP A 143 33.51 -14.76 -4.91
CA ASP A 143 32.98 -14.60 -3.56
C ASP A 143 33.76 -13.52 -2.80
N LEU A 144 33.09 -12.80 -1.89
CA LEU A 144 33.70 -11.72 -1.10
C LEU A 144 34.98 -12.17 -0.37
N GLU A 145 35.00 -13.40 0.14
CA GLU A 145 36.16 -13.97 0.86
C GLU A 145 37.38 -14.20 -0.04
N ALA A 146 37.16 -14.42 -1.35
CA ALA A 146 38.22 -14.66 -2.32
C ALA A 146 38.75 -13.36 -2.96
N LEU A 147 38.06 -12.23 -2.78
CA LEU A 147 38.43 -10.96 -3.40
C LEU A 147 39.84 -10.46 -3.07
N PRO A 148 40.33 -10.52 -1.81
CA PRO A 148 41.70 -10.08 -1.51
C PRO A 148 42.75 -10.84 -2.31
N ALA A 149 42.58 -12.15 -2.46
CA ALA A 149 43.50 -12.99 -3.24
C ALA A 149 43.42 -12.68 -4.75
N ALA A 150 42.21 -12.46 -5.28
CA ALA A 150 42.00 -12.11 -6.69
C ALA A 150 42.53 -10.71 -7.04
N LEU A 151 42.46 -9.75 -6.11
CA LEU A 151 43.06 -8.43 -6.25
C LEU A 151 44.60 -8.49 -6.21
N ASN A 152 45.15 -9.25 -5.26
CA ASN A 152 46.61 -9.39 -5.12
C ASN A 152 47.25 -10.13 -6.31
N SER A 153 46.54 -11.07 -6.93
CA SER A 153 47.01 -11.79 -8.12
C SER A 153 46.83 -11.03 -9.43
N GLY A 154 46.12 -9.89 -9.40
CA GLY A 154 45.78 -9.11 -10.59
C GLY A 154 44.69 -9.75 -11.47
N ALA A 155 44.03 -10.82 -11.00
CA ALA A 155 42.89 -11.43 -11.70
C ALA A 155 41.69 -10.48 -11.80
N LEU A 156 41.58 -9.53 -10.86
CA LEU A 156 40.59 -8.45 -10.86
C LEU A 156 41.25 -7.08 -10.79
N HIS A 157 40.71 -6.14 -11.56
CA HIS A 157 41.14 -4.75 -11.50
C HIS A 157 40.28 -3.96 -10.49
N PRO A 158 40.88 -3.22 -9.53
CA PRO A 158 40.12 -2.47 -8.52
C PRO A 158 39.07 -1.52 -9.11
N ASN A 159 39.39 -0.82 -10.20
CA ASN A 159 38.42 0.10 -10.84
C ASN A 159 37.18 -0.61 -11.40
N SER A 160 37.30 -1.85 -11.86
CA SER A 160 36.15 -2.63 -12.33
C SER A 160 35.23 -2.99 -11.17
N LEU A 161 35.79 -3.36 -10.02
CA LEU A 161 35.02 -3.62 -8.82
C LEU A 161 34.34 -2.36 -8.28
N ARG A 162 35.03 -1.21 -8.29
CA ARG A 162 34.41 0.07 -7.91
C ARG A 162 33.22 0.41 -8.82
N GLY A 163 33.36 0.19 -10.13
CA GLY A 163 32.27 0.38 -11.10
C GLY A 163 31.08 -0.54 -10.82
N GLU A 164 31.33 -1.82 -10.52
CA GLU A 164 30.25 -2.75 -10.15
C GLU A 164 29.56 -2.37 -8.83
N VAL A 165 30.34 -1.99 -7.81
CA VAL A 165 29.79 -1.54 -6.51
C VAL A 165 28.95 -0.28 -6.70
N GLN A 166 29.42 0.68 -7.49
CA GLN A 166 28.64 1.88 -7.82
C GLN A 166 27.35 1.52 -8.54
N ALA A 167 27.40 0.64 -9.56
CA ALA A 167 26.19 0.21 -10.26
C ALA A 167 25.17 -0.44 -9.31
N ARG A 168 25.62 -1.26 -8.36
CA ARG A 168 24.74 -1.86 -7.35
C ARG A 168 24.11 -0.82 -6.42
N LEU A 169 24.89 0.18 -6.00
CA LEU A 169 24.39 1.31 -5.21
C LEU A 169 23.30 2.07 -5.98
N ASP A 170 23.57 2.43 -7.25
CA ASP A 170 22.64 3.14 -8.11
C ASP A 170 21.34 2.34 -8.32
N TYR A 171 21.45 1.03 -8.58
CA TYR A 171 20.29 0.15 -8.74
C TYR A 171 19.46 0.01 -7.45
N ALA A 172 20.13 -0.12 -6.29
CA ALA A 172 19.46 -0.21 -5.01
C ALA A 172 18.73 1.10 -4.68
N GLU A 173 19.40 2.24 -4.87
CA GLU A 173 18.84 3.56 -4.65
C GLU A 173 17.59 3.78 -5.52
N ALA A 174 17.69 3.55 -6.83
CA ALA A 174 16.58 3.70 -7.75
C ALA A 174 15.40 2.78 -7.38
N ALA A 175 15.67 1.54 -6.99
CA ALA A 175 14.62 0.62 -6.55
C ALA A 175 13.94 1.07 -5.25
N GLY A 176 14.70 1.61 -4.30
CA GLY A 176 14.17 2.17 -3.06
C GLY A 176 13.28 3.39 -3.31
N GLN A 177 13.76 4.34 -4.12
CA GLN A 177 13.02 5.54 -4.49
C GLN A 177 11.71 5.20 -5.22
N LEU A 178 11.77 4.36 -6.25
CA LEU A 178 10.58 3.94 -7.02
C LEU A 178 9.56 3.20 -6.15
N ALA A 179 10.02 2.33 -5.24
CA ALA A 179 9.13 1.64 -4.31
C ALA A 179 8.48 2.64 -3.33
N GLY A 180 9.25 3.58 -2.81
CA GLY A 180 8.76 4.64 -1.93
C GLY A 180 7.74 5.56 -2.60
N GLU A 181 7.97 5.96 -3.85
CA GLU A 181 7.03 6.76 -4.64
C GLU A 181 5.74 5.99 -4.93
N ALA A 182 5.83 4.70 -5.26
CA ALA A 182 4.66 3.87 -5.46
C ALA A 182 3.81 3.72 -4.18
N ILE A 183 4.44 3.65 -3.00
CA ILE A 183 3.72 3.66 -1.71
C ILE A 183 2.96 4.97 -1.54
N VAL A 184 3.62 6.12 -1.72
CA VAL A 184 2.99 7.43 -1.59
C VAL A 184 1.82 7.58 -2.56
N GLY A 185 2.05 7.30 -3.85
CA GLY A 185 1.02 7.45 -4.88
C GLY A 185 -0.17 6.50 -4.69
N ALA A 186 0.06 5.27 -4.22
CA ALA A 186 -1.03 4.35 -3.91
C ALA A 186 -1.86 4.81 -2.70
N VAL A 187 -1.20 5.31 -1.65
CA VAL A 187 -1.89 5.85 -0.45
C VAL A 187 -2.69 7.11 -0.81
N GLU A 188 -2.14 8.00 -1.64
CA GLU A 188 -2.84 9.19 -2.13
C GLU A 188 -4.08 8.83 -2.96
N GLN A 189 -4.00 7.80 -3.82
CA GLN A 189 -5.15 7.31 -4.59
C GLN A 189 -6.25 6.77 -3.68
N VAL A 190 -5.89 6.01 -2.64
CA VAL A 190 -6.84 5.53 -1.64
C VAL A 190 -7.47 6.70 -0.90
N ALA A 191 -6.66 7.65 -0.41
CA ALA A 191 -7.17 8.84 0.27
C ALA A 191 -8.12 9.64 -0.63
N THR A 192 -7.79 9.81 -1.91
CA THR A 192 -8.65 10.50 -2.89
C THR A 192 -9.98 9.77 -3.08
N ALA A 193 -9.97 8.44 -3.19
CA ALA A 193 -11.20 7.64 -3.31
C ALA A 193 -12.13 7.83 -2.10
N TRP A 194 -11.57 7.93 -0.89
CA TRP A 194 -12.33 8.19 0.33
C TRP A 194 -12.74 9.66 0.50
N ALA A 195 -11.96 10.61 -0.05
CA ALA A 195 -12.17 12.05 0.12
C ALA A 195 -13.03 12.71 -0.98
N ALA A 196 -13.10 12.13 -2.18
CA ALA A 196 -13.82 12.69 -3.34
C ALA A 196 -15.31 12.98 -3.07
N TYR A 197 -15.85 12.50 -1.94
CA TYR A 197 -17.26 12.60 -1.60
C TYR A 197 -17.53 13.21 -0.20
N ALA A 198 -16.54 13.86 0.41
CA ALA A 198 -16.69 14.62 1.67
C ALA A 198 -17.48 15.95 1.51
N GLY A 199 -18.07 16.20 0.32
CA GLY A 199 -18.70 17.47 -0.05
C GLY A 199 -20.21 17.42 -0.29
N SER A 200 -20.97 16.46 0.24
CA SER A 200 -22.44 16.56 0.21
C SER A 200 -22.95 17.18 1.51
N ASP A 201 -23.58 18.34 1.39
CA ASP A 201 -24.31 19.16 2.39
C ASP A 201 -25.47 18.41 3.10
N GLY A 202 -25.23 17.19 3.58
CA GLY A 202 -26.16 16.35 4.34
C GLY A 202 -25.88 16.38 5.85
N ASP A 203 -24.87 17.14 6.29
CA ASP A 203 -24.67 17.41 7.71
C ASP A 203 -25.77 18.36 8.21
N LEU A 204 -26.52 17.90 9.20
CA LEU A 204 -27.24 18.70 10.20
C LEU A 204 -28.64 19.28 9.87
N ALA A 205 -29.22 19.09 8.67
CA ALA A 205 -30.58 19.58 8.40
C ALA A 205 -31.72 18.80 9.11
N LEU A 206 -31.43 17.60 9.67
CA LEU A 206 -32.41 16.82 10.45
C LEU A 206 -32.42 17.14 11.94
N ALA A 207 -31.59 18.09 12.41
CA ALA A 207 -31.62 18.56 13.80
C ALA A 207 -32.72 19.59 14.09
N ASP A 208 -33.41 20.12 13.05
CA ASP A 208 -34.42 21.19 13.18
C ASP A 208 -35.89 20.72 13.01
N LEU A 209 -36.15 19.41 13.15
CA LEU A 209 -37.50 18.91 13.46
C LEU A 209 -37.67 18.83 14.98
N ARG A 210 -37.75 20.00 15.62
CA ARG A 210 -38.28 20.20 16.97
C ARG A 210 -39.45 21.17 16.95
#